data_AF-A0A7D9LM38-F1
#
_entry.id   AF-A0A7D9LM38-F1
#
_cell.length_a   1.000
_cell.length_b   1.000
_cell.length_c   1.000
_cell.angle_alpha   90.00
_cell.angle_beta   90.00
_cell.angle_gamma   90.00
#
_symmetry.space_group_name_H-M   'P 1'
#
loop_
_entity.id
_entity.type
_entity.pdbx_description
1 polymer ?
#
loop_
_entity_poly.entity_id
_entity_poly.type
_entity_poly.pdbx_seq_one_letter_code
_entity_poly.pdbx_strand_id
1 'polypeptide(L)'
;MDASSFINALRRFMAIRGPVQQIRSDCGTNFKGAQNELESALKETDQKIVETYLNSQECEWIFNSPHASHTGGVWERMIGISRRILDSMMAELRPTRLTHEVLSTLMAEVTAIVTNRPLVAILSDPSAPEILTPSTLLTQKTATLKSTPGNFVPQDLYTKQWRQVQLLANRFWSRWRKEFLPTLQYRRKWTTDVPNLQVGDLVLLRCKESPRNDWPLAHVSKTLSSADEKVRKVEVTTSKNGSKQVYTRPVTELILLKTEYELNSCS
;
A
#
# COMPACT_ATOMS: atom_id res chain seq x y z
N MET A 1 11.67 -11.65 -17.34
CA MET A 1 10.36 -12.32 -17.18
C MET A 1 9.90 -12.64 -18.59
N ASP A 2 9.55 -13.88 -18.85
CA ASP A 2 8.98 -14.37 -20.10
C ASP A 2 7.46 -14.60 -19.94
N ALA A 3 6.79 -15.02 -21.00
CA ALA A 3 5.34 -15.28 -21.00
C ALA A 3 4.95 -16.38 -19.98
N SER A 4 5.68 -17.50 -19.95
CA SER A 4 5.39 -18.61 -19.03
C SER A 4 5.53 -18.21 -17.55
N SER A 5 6.55 -17.42 -17.20
CA SER A 5 6.70 -16.87 -15.85
C SER A 5 5.53 -15.95 -15.47
N PHE A 6 5.05 -15.15 -16.42
CA PHE A 6 3.89 -14.29 -16.21
C PHE A 6 2.61 -15.12 -16.02
N ILE A 7 2.34 -16.12 -16.86
CA ILE A 7 1.16 -17.00 -16.73
C ILE A 7 1.15 -17.68 -15.36
N ASN A 8 2.30 -18.21 -14.91
CA ASN A 8 2.43 -18.80 -13.58
C ASN A 8 2.20 -17.77 -12.45
N ALA A 9 2.63 -16.52 -12.62
CA ALA A 9 2.33 -15.45 -11.66
C ALA A 9 0.84 -15.10 -11.63
N LEU A 10 0.19 -15.01 -12.80
CA LEU A 10 -1.23 -14.74 -12.93
C LEU A 10 -2.08 -15.86 -12.30
N ARG A 11 -1.73 -17.12 -12.53
CA ARG A 11 -2.40 -18.28 -11.91
C ARG A 11 -2.27 -18.27 -10.39
N ARG A 12 -1.09 -17.97 -9.85
CA ARG A 12 -0.90 -17.80 -8.39
C ARG A 12 -1.76 -16.66 -7.83
N PHE A 13 -1.84 -15.55 -8.55
CA PHE A 13 -2.70 -14.43 -8.15
C PHE A 13 -4.18 -14.84 -8.08
N MET A 14 -4.70 -15.46 -9.15
CA MET A 14 -6.11 -15.89 -9.21
C MET A 14 -6.42 -16.99 -8.18
N ALA A 15 -5.47 -17.88 -7.89
CA ALA A 15 -5.64 -18.90 -6.85
C ALA A 15 -5.79 -18.28 -5.44
N ILE A 16 -5.17 -17.13 -5.19
CA ILE A 16 -5.23 -16.44 -3.89
C ILE A 16 -6.42 -15.46 -3.83
N ARG A 17 -6.71 -14.76 -4.93
CA ARG A 17 -7.70 -13.66 -4.97
C ARG A 17 -9.05 -14.05 -5.54
N GLY A 18 -9.14 -15.23 -6.15
CA GLY A 18 -10.30 -15.65 -6.92
C GLY A 18 -10.19 -15.27 -8.40
N PRO A 19 -11.22 -15.62 -9.18
CA PRO A 19 -11.25 -15.36 -10.62
C PRO A 19 -11.30 -13.86 -10.92
N VAL A 20 -10.76 -13.49 -12.07
CA VAL A 20 -10.67 -12.11 -12.54
C VAL A 20 -11.55 -11.97 -13.78
N GLN A 21 -12.44 -10.98 -13.79
CA GLN A 21 -13.28 -10.69 -14.94
C GLN A 21 -12.58 -9.81 -15.97
N GLN A 22 -11.63 -8.97 -15.54
CA GLN A 22 -10.94 -8.06 -16.45
C GLN A 22 -9.47 -7.88 -16.04
N ILE A 23 -8.57 -8.03 -17.00
CA ILE A 23 -7.13 -7.77 -16.87
C ILE A 23 -6.79 -6.56 -17.73
N ARG A 24 -6.01 -5.62 -17.18
CA ARG A 24 -5.51 -4.47 -17.93
C ARG A 24 -4.00 -4.42 -17.88
N SER A 25 -3.34 -4.30 -19.03
CA SER A 25 -1.88 -4.25 -19.15
C SER A 25 -1.41 -3.26 -20.22
N ASP A 26 -0.11 -2.94 -20.22
CA ASP A 26 0.52 -2.31 -21.37
C ASP A 26 0.71 -3.32 -22.52
N CYS A 27 1.10 -2.80 -23.70
CA CYS A 27 1.39 -3.60 -24.89
C CYS A 27 2.74 -4.34 -24.84
N GLY A 28 3.30 -4.59 -23.65
CA GLY A 28 4.56 -5.31 -23.46
C GLY A 28 4.54 -6.70 -24.09
N THR A 29 5.67 -7.10 -24.67
CA THR A 29 5.81 -8.36 -25.43
C THR A 29 5.44 -9.58 -24.60
N ASN A 30 5.74 -9.58 -23.30
CA ASN A 30 5.40 -10.68 -22.40
C ASN A 30 3.89 -10.84 -22.19
N PHE A 31 3.14 -9.73 -22.11
CA PHE A 31 1.69 -9.76 -21.92
C PHE A 31 0.98 -10.22 -23.20
N LYS A 32 1.41 -9.71 -24.36
CA LYS A 32 0.91 -10.16 -25.67
C LYS A 32 1.23 -11.65 -25.91
N GLY A 33 2.45 -12.07 -25.58
CA GLY A 33 2.85 -13.48 -25.68
C GLY A 33 2.00 -14.38 -24.80
N ALA A 34 1.76 -13.99 -23.54
CA ALA A 34 0.92 -14.74 -22.61
C ALA A 34 -0.55 -14.82 -23.06
N GLN A 35 -1.11 -13.74 -23.61
CA GLN A 35 -2.45 -13.77 -24.19
C GLN A 35 -2.53 -14.81 -25.32
N ASN A 36 -1.60 -14.76 -26.27
CA ASN A 36 -1.58 -15.68 -27.41
C ASN A 36 -1.45 -17.14 -26.97
N GLU A 37 -0.60 -17.41 -25.96
CA GLU A 37 -0.40 -18.76 -25.40
C GLU A 37 -1.69 -19.28 -24.73
N LEU A 38 -2.37 -18.44 -23.95
CA LEU A 38 -3.65 -18.81 -23.32
C LEU A 38 -4.77 -19.02 -24.34
N GLU A 39 -4.85 -18.16 -25.37
CA GLU A 39 -5.81 -18.33 -26.47
C GLU A 39 -5.54 -19.61 -27.29
N SER A 40 -4.27 -20.01 -27.43
CA SER A 40 -3.89 -21.25 -28.12
C SER A 40 -4.27 -22.47 -27.29
N ALA A 41 -3.99 -22.46 -25.98
CA ALA A 41 -4.37 -23.52 -25.06
C ALA A 41 -5.90 -23.72 -24.98
N LEU A 42 -6.67 -22.64 -25.10
CA LEU A 42 -8.14 -22.71 -25.21
C LEU A 42 -8.59 -23.43 -26.49
N LYS A 43 -7.88 -23.25 -27.61
CA LYS A 43 -8.20 -23.92 -28.89
C LYS A 43 -7.82 -25.40 -28.91
N GLU A 44 -6.86 -25.82 -28.09
CA GLU A 44 -6.46 -27.23 -27.93
C GLU A 44 -7.49 -28.06 -27.13
N THR A 45 -8.37 -27.39 -26.37
CA THR A 45 -9.34 -28.05 -25.50
C THR A 45 -10.68 -28.28 -26.22
N ASP A 46 -11.38 -29.36 -25.88
CA ASP A 46 -12.64 -29.77 -26.51
C ASP A 46 -13.70 -28.64 -26.46
N GLN A 47 -14.31 -28.36 -27.61
CA GLN A 47 -15.05 -27.11 -27.89
C GLN A 47 -16.23 -26.91 -26.93
N LYS A 48 -16.88 -28.00 -26.49
CA LYS A 48 -17.99 -27.97 -25.50
C LYS A 48 -17.55 -27.62 -24.08
N ILE A 49 -16.36 -28.06 -23.66
CA ILE A 49 -15.80 -27.75 -22.34
C ILE A 49 -15.36 -26.29 -22.32
N VAL A 50 -14.77 -25.83 -23.41
CA VAL A 50 -14.35 -24.44 -23.64
C VAL A 50 -15.54 -23.49 -23.63
N GLU A 51 -16.63 -23.80 -24.33
CA GLU A 51 -17.86 -22.98 -24.32
C GLU A 51 -18.46 -22.85 -22.90
N THR A 52 -18.46 -23.94 -22.12
CA THR A 52 -18.97 -23.91 -20.73
C THR A 52 -18.05 -23.10 -19.80
N TYR A 53 -16.73 -23.19 -19.98
CA TYR A 53 -15.74 -22.44 -19.22
C TYR A 53 -15.74 -20.94 -19.59
N LEU A 54 -15.81 -20.62 -20.88
CA LEU A 54 -15.87 -19.25 -21.40
C LEU A 54 -17.15 -18.56 -20.91
N ASN A 55 -18.33 -19.16 -21.10
CA ASN A 55 -19.60 -18.59 -20.65
C ASN A 55 -19.68 -18.32 -19.13
N SER A 56 -18.82 -18.95 -18.32
CA SER A 56 -18.83 -18.79 -16.85
C SER A 56 -17.73 -17.88 -16.31
N GLN A 57 -16.68 -17.57 -17.09
CA GLN A 57 -15.44 -16.96 -16.58
C GLN A 57 -14.77 -15.96 -17.56
N GLU A 58 -15.49 -15.39 -18.55
CA GLU A 58 -14.91 -14.47 -19.54
C GLU A 58 -14.02 -13.41 -18.88
N CYS A 59 -12.71 -13.62 -19.01
CA CYS A 59 -11.70 -12.72 -18.52
C CYS A 59 -11.33 -11.80 -19.68
N GLU A 60 -11.86 -10.59 -19.68
CA GLU A 60 -11.57 -9.60 -20.71
C GLU A 60 -10.15 -9.05 -20.51
N TRP A 61 -9.29 -9.15 -21.53
CA TRP A 61 -7.95 -8.56 -21.47
C TRP A 61 -7.87 -7.27 -22.29
N ILE A 62 -7.71 -6.14 -21.59
CA ILE A 62 -7.61 -4.81 -22.19
C ILE A 62 -6.16 -4.34 -22.23
N PHE A 63 -5.67 -4.04 -23.43
CA PHE A 63 -4.37 -3.40 -23.62
C PHE A 63 -4.51 -1.89 -23.66
N ASN A 64 -3.65 -1.18 -22.93
CA ASN A 64 -3.58 0.27 -23.02
C ASN A 64 -3.20 0.69 -24.44
N SER A 65 -3.85 1.74 -24.94
CA SER A 65 -3.49 2.36 -26.21
C SER A 65 -1.98 2.70 -26.21
N PRO A 66 -1.27 2.48 -27.32
CA PRO A 66 0.10 2.95 -27.45
C PRO A 66 0.13 4.45 -27.10
N HIS A 67 1.02 4.87 -26.20
CA HIS A 67 1.18 6.22 -25.64
C HIS A 67 0.25 6.65 -24.49
N ALA A 68 -0.65 5.79 -23.99
CA ALA A 68 -1.47 6.07 -22.80
C ALA A 68 -0.79 5.69 -21.47
N SER A 69 0.50 6.01 -21.30
CA SER A 69 1.28 5.65 -20.10
C SER A 69 0.68 6.20 -18.78
N HIS A 70 -0.09 7.28 -18.85
CA HIS A 70 -0.75 7.87 -17.70
C HIS A 70 -1.80 6.94 -17.05
N THR A 71 -2.43 6.04 -17.81
CA THR A 71 -3.46 5.13 -17.23
C THR A 71 -2.85 4.14 -16.24
N GLY A 72 -1.54 3.85 -16.37
CA GLY A 72 -0.81 2.96 -15.46
C GLY A 72 0.06 3.61 -14.39
N GLY A 73 0.19 4.93 -14.43
CA GLY A 73 1.14 5.65 -13.58
C GLY A 73 0.92 5.45 -12.07
N VAL A 74 -0.30 5.16 -11.62
CA VAL A 74 -0.60 4.91 -10.19
C VAL A 74 0.00 3.59 -9.72
N TRP A 75 -0.22 2.49 -10.44
CA TRP A 75 0.36 1.19 -10.05
C TRP A 75 1.85 1.13 -10.36
N GLU A 76 2.31 1.72 -11.46
CA GLU A 76 3.74 1.80 -11.79
C GLU A 76 4.55 2.54 -10.72
N ARG A 77 4.03 3.65 -10.20
CA ARG A 77 4.68 4.38 -9.10
C ARG A 77 4.82 3.51 -7.85
N MET A 78 3.77 2.78 -7.48
CA MET A 78 3.80 1.90 -6.30
C MET A 78 4.77 0.73 -6.50
N ILE A 79 4.78 0.13 -7.70
CA ILE A 79 5.73 -0.93 -8.08
C ILE A 79 7.16 -0.39 -8.02
N GLY A 80 7.41 0.80 -8.55
CA GLY A 80 8.72 1.44 -8.57
C GLY A 80 9.26 1.72 -7.17
N ILE A 81 8.44 2.25 -6.25
CA ILE A 81 8.83 2.45 -4.84
C ILE A 81 9.16 1.11 -4.19
N SER A 82 8.27 0.11 -4.34
CA SER A 82 8.46 -1.21 -3.74
C SER A 82 9.73 -1.89 -4.22
N ARG A 83 9.99 -1.84 -5.54
CA ARG A 83 11.18 -2.42 -6.17
C ARG A 83 12.46 -1.74 -5.69
N ARG A 84 12.52 -0.41 -5.68
CA ARG A 84 13.72 0.31 -5.20
C ARG A 84 14.08 -0.04 -3.75
N ILE A 85 13.07 -0.15 -2.88
CA ILE A 85 13.28 -0.55 -1.49
C ILE A 85 13.82 -1.98 -1.42
N LEU A 86 13.19 -2.91 -2.16
CA LEU A 86 13.63 -4.30 -2.22
C LEU A 86 15.05 -4.40 -2.77
N ASP A 87 15.37 -3.79 -3.90
CA ASP A 87 16.69 -3.81 -4.52
C ASP A 87 17.76 -3.29 -3.55
N SER A 88 17.49 -2.18 -2.87
CA SER A 88 18.39 -1.62 -1.86
C SER A 88 18.57 -2.57 -0.66
N MET A 89 17.50 -3.21 -0.19
CA MET A 89 17.60 -4.22 0.86
C MET A 89 18.36 -5.46 0.42
N MET A 90 18.13 -5.94 -0.81
CA MET A 90 18.80 -7.11 -1.37
C MET A 90 20.27 -6.85 -1.64
N ALA A 91 20.65 -5.64 -2.05
CA ALA A 91 22.06 -5.26 -2.22
C ALA A 91 22.84 -5.24 -0.89
N GLU A 92 22.16 -4.92 0.23
CA GLU A 92 22.73 -4.99 1.57
C GLU A 92 22.85 -6.45 2.08
N LEU A 93 22.10 -7.39 1.49
CA LEU A 93 22.12 -8.79 1.82
C LEU A 93 23.13 -9.52 0.93
N ARG A 94 23.99 -10.35 1.52
CA ARG A 94 24.86 -11.23 0.72
C ARG A 94 24.02 -12.31 0.00
N PRO A 95 24.39 -12.73 -1.22
CA PRO A 95 23.57 -13.59 -2.09
C PRO A 95 23.07 -14.90 -1.47
N THR A 96 23.81 -15.48 -0.53
CA THR A 96 23.54 -16.79 0.06
C THR A 96 22.51 -16.80 1.19
N ARG A 97 21.79 -15.70 1.44
CA ARG A 97 21.04 -15.50 2.69
C ARG A 97 19.53 -15.66 2.61
N LEU A 98 18.95 -15.80 1.42
CA LEU A 98 17.50 -15.90 1.25
C LEU A 98 17.15 -17.23 0.58
N THR A 99 16.63 -18.17 1.37
CA THR A 99 16.00 -19.37 0.82
C THR A 99 14.70 -19.00 0.12
N HIS A 100 14.21 -19.89 -0.75
CA HIS A 100 12.92 -19.72 -1.42
C HIS A 100 11.79 -19.45 -0.42
N GLU A 101 11.73 -20.20 0.68
CA GLU A 101 10.71 -20.03 1.73
C GLU A 101 10.76 -18.65 2.40
N VAL A 102 11.96 -18.17 2.74
CA VAL A 102 12.14 -16.85 3.35
C VAL A 102 11.74 -15.76 2.36
N LEU A 103 12.14 -15.86 1.10
CA LEU A 103 11.81 -14.88 0.07
C LEU A 103 10.29 -14.87 -0.21
N SER A 104 9.67 -16.03 -0.38
CA SER A 104 8.24 -16.17 -0.63
C SER A 104 7.42 -15.55 0.50
N THR A 105 7.77 -15.86 1.75
CA THR A 105 7.09 -15.30 2.93
C THR A 105 7.33 -13.79 3.05
N LEU A 106 8.56 -13.31 2.79
CA LEU A 106 8.85 -11.88 2.77
C LEU A 106 8.02 -11.15 1.71
N MET A 107 7.87 -11.71 0.50
CA MET A 107 7.06 -11.11 -0.55
C MET A 107 5.57 -11.06 -0.17
N ALA A 108 5.06 -12.05 0.58
CA ALA A 108 3.71 -12.00 1.14
C ALA A 108 3.54 -10.87 2.17
N GLU A 109 4.51 -10.70 3.08
CA GLU A 109 4.54 -9.60 4.06
C GLU A 109 4.63 -8.23 3.36
N VAL A 110 5.50 -8.10 2.35
CA VAL A 110 5.61 -6.89 1.53
C VAL A 110 4.29 -6.58 0.81
N THR A 111 3.64 -7.60 0.26
CA THR A 111 2.32 -7.45 -0.36
C THR A 111 1.32 -6.91 0.66
N ALA A 112 1.26 -7.50 1.85
CA ALA A 112 0.37 -7.05 2.92
C ALA A 112 0.64 -5.58 3.32
N ILE A 113 1.91 -5.18 3.42
CA ILE A 113 2.32 -3.79 3.71
C ILE A 113 1.80 -2.83 2.64
N VAL A 114 2.02 -3.15 1.37
CA VAL A 114 1.62 -2.28 0.24
C VAL A 114 0.10 -2.24 0.07
N THR A 115 -0.60 -3.34 0.35
CA THR A 115 -2.07 -3.40 0.28
C THR A 115 -2.77 -2.79 1.49
N ASN A 116 -2.09 -2.64 2.62
CA ASN A 116 -2.59 -1.93 3.80
C ASN A 116 -2.25 -0.44 3.79
N ARG A 117 -1.75 0.12 2.69
CA ARG A 117 -1.47 1.57 2.60
C ARG A 117 -2.77 2.39 2.75
N PRO A 118 -2.71 3.59 3.36
CA PRO A 118 -3.86 4.49 3.43
C PRO A 118 -4.24 4.99 2.04
N LEU A 119 -5.54 4.94 1.72
CA LEU A 119 -6.13 5.63 0.56
C LEU A 119 -6.81 6.92 1.01
N VAL A 120 -7.74 6.78 1.96
CA VAL A 120 -8.57 7.87 2.48
C VAL A 120 -9.01 7.51 3.90
N ALA A 121 -9.27 8.51 4.73
CA ALA A 121 -9.91 8.29 6.02
C ALA A 121 -11.43 8.24 5.87
N ILE A 122 -12.06 7.28 6.57
CA ILE A 122 -13.51 7.15 6.69
C ILE A 122 -13.89 7.45 8.14
N LEU A 123 -14.89 8.30 8.31
CA LEU A 123 -15.54 8.53 9.59
C LEU A 123 -16.81 7.69 9.65
N SER A 124 -16.67 6.40 9.95
CA SER A 124 -17.84 5.59 10.34
C SER A 124 -18.25 5.92 11.77
N ASP A 125 -17.28 6.31 12.61
CA ASP A 125 -17.45 6.76 13.98
C ASP A 125 -16.60 8.03 14.21
N PRO A 126 -17.21 9.18 14.59
CA PRO A 126 -16.48 10.41 14.91
C PRO A 126 -15.43 10.26 16.02
N SER A 127 -15.57 9.24 16.88
CA SER A 127 -14.66 8.96 17.99
C SER A 127 -13.54 7.97 17.63
N ALA A 128 -13.69 7.24 16.51
CA ALA A 128 -12.76 6.23 16.03
C ALA A 128 -12.66 6.30 14.48
N PRO A 129 -11.95 7.31 13.94
CA PRO A 129 -11.73 7.40 12.51
C PRO A 129 -10.95 6.16 12.03
N GLU A 130 -11.37 5.59 10.90
CA GLU A 130 -10.71 4.44 10.28
C GLU A 130 -10.03 4.84 8.97
N ILE A 131 -9.00 4.10 8.58
CA ILE A 131 -8.34 4.28 7.29
C ILE A 131 -8.86 3.23 6.31
N LEU A 132 -9.39 3.69 5.19
CA LEU A 132 -9.67 2.84 4.06
C LEU A 132 -8.35 2.47 3.37
N THR A 133 -8.11 1.16 3.28
CA THR A 133 -6.96 0.60 2.56
C THR A 133 -7.44 -0.23 1.37
N PRO A 134 -6.59 -0.49 0.36
CA PRO A 134 -6.93 -1.44 -0.70
C PRO A 134 -7.33 -2.82 -0.16
N SER A 135 -6.66 -3.29 0.90
CA SER A 135 -6.98 -4.56 1.54
C SER A 135 -8.40 -4.56 2.12
N THR A 136 -8.80 -3.47 2.78
CA THR A 136 -10.15 -3.30 3.31
C THR A 136 -11.18 -3.31 2.19
N LEU A 137 -10.93 -2.63 1.07
CA LEU A 137 -11.82 -2.66 -0.10
C LEU A 137 -11.96 -4.06 -0.70
N LEU A 138 -10.84 -4.78 -0.84
CA LEU A 138 -10.81 -6.09 -1.48
C LEU A 138 -11.40 -7.20 -0.62
N THR A 139 -11.22 -7.12 0.70
CA THR A 139 -11.60 -8.21 1.62
C THR A 139 -12.85 -7.89 2.43
N GLN A 140 -13.27 -6.62 2.44
CA GLN A 140 -14.32 -6.08 3.32
C GLN A 140 -14.06 -6.36 4.81
N LYS A 141 -12.80 -6.65 5.17
CA LYS A 141 -12.36 -6.88 6.55
C LYS A 141 -11.68 -5.62 7.06
N THR A 142 -12.13 -5.12 8.20
CA THR A 142 -11.51 -4.00 8.93
C THR A 142 -10.29 -4.46 9.75
N ALA A 143 -10.18 -5.76 10.01
CA ALA A 143 -9.03 -6.34 10.72
C ALA A 143 -7.76 -6.26 9.86
N THR A 144 -6.88 -5.32 10.19
CA THR A 144 -5.53 -5.25 9.61
C THR A 144 -4.64 -6.37 10.15
N LEU A 145 -3.83 -6.99 9.29
CA LEU A 145 -2.81 -7.93 9.72
C LEU A 145 -1.79 -7.19 10.62
N LYS A 146 -1.89 -7.42 11.93
CA LYS A 146 -0.97 -6.83 12.90
C LYS A 146 0.41 -7.47 12.75
N SER A 147 1.45 -6.68 13.02
CA SER A 147 2.82 -7.19 13.10
C SER A 147 2.91 -8.32 14.14
N THR A 148 3.66 -9.38 13.83
CA THR A 148 3.97 -10.42 14.81
C THR A 148 4.63 -9.78 16.04
N PRO A 149 4.18 -10.09 17.27
CA PRO A 149 4.80 -9.54 18.47
C PRO A 149 6.23 -10.05 18.61
N GLY A 150 7.16 -9.14 18.87
CA GLY A 150 8.56 -9.47 19.08
C GLY A 150 9.49 -8.28 18.84
N ASN A 151 10.65 -8.31 19.49
CA ASN A 151 11.75 -7.43 19.15
C ASN A 151 12.65 -8.16 18.15
N PHE A 152 12.70 -7.65 16.92
CA PHE A 152 13.47 -8.24 15.83
C PHE A 152 14.75 -7.45 15.62
N VAL A 153 15.87 -8.06 15.97
CA VAL A 153 17.20 -7.42 16.01
C VAL A 153 18.05 -7.85 14.81
N PRO A 154 19.11 -7.10 14.43
CA PRO A 154 19.95 -7.46 13.28
C PRO A 154 20.52 -8.89 13.31
N GLN A 155 20.75 -9.45 14.50
CA GLN A 155 21.20 -10.84 14.70
C GLN A 155 20.18 -11.86 14.19
N ASP A 156 18.88 -11.53 14.20
CA ASP A 156 17.83 -12.42 13.72
C ASP A 156 17.90 -12.72 12.22
N LEU A 157 18.74 -11.98 11.48
CA LEU A 157 19.08 -12.30 10.10
C LEU A 157 19.71 -13.70 9.96
N TYR A 158 20.29 -14.23 11.02
CA TYR A 158 21.08 -15.47 11.02
C TYR A 158 20.53 -16.57 11.91
N THR A 159 19.39 -16.34 12.57
CA THR A 159 18.83 -17.28 13.55
C THR A 159 17.74 -18.15 12.93
N LYS A 160 16.48 -17.81 13.19
CA LYS A 160 15.30 -18.57 12.75
C LYS A 160 14.70 -17.86 11.52
N GLN A 161 14.38 -18.62 10.49
CA GLN A 161 13.82 -18.09 9.23
C GLN A 161 12.61 -17.17 9.45
N TRP A 162 11.69 -17.50 10.35
CA TRP A 162 10.54 -16.63 10.62
C TRP A 162 10.96 -15.27 11.23
N ARG A 163 11.96 -15.24 12.12
CA ARG A 163 12.48 -13.98 12.68
C ARG A 163 13.23 -13.17 11.65
N GLN A 164 13.98 -13.86 10.77
CA GLN A 164 14.62 -13.26 9.61
C GLN A 164 13.57 -12.53 8.74
N VAL A 165 12.47 -13.19 8.39
CA VAL A 165 11.36 -12.58 7.64
C VAL A 165 10.81 -11.36 8.35
N GLN A 166 10.53 -11.46 9.66
CA GLN A 166 9.97 -10.34 10.42
C GLN A 166 10.92 -9.13 10.48
N LEU A 167 12.23 -9.36 10.67
CA LEU A 167 13.25 -8.32 10.60
C LEU A 167 13.25 -7.62 9.23
N LEU A 168 13.25 -8.41 8.14
CA LEU A 168 13.26 -7.88 6.78
C LEU A 168 11.97 -7.11 6.46
N ALA A 169 10.81 -7.62 6.85
CA ALA A 169 9.53 -6.94 6.69
C ALA A 169 9.49 -5.61 7.47
N ASN A 170 10.09 -5.54 8.66
CA ASN A 170 10.19 -4.29 9.43
C ASN A 170 11.14 -3.27 8.78
N ARG A 171 12.25 -3.73 8.18
CA ARG A 171 13.14 -2.87 7.38
C ARG A 171 12.40 -2.32 6.16
N PHE A 172 11.68 -3.18 5.44
CA PHE A 172 10.85 -2.77 4.31
C PHE A 172 9.82 -1.73 4.74
N TRP A 173 9.07 -1.99 5.81
CA TRP A 173 8.08 -1.07 6.37
C TRP A 173 8.66 0.32 6.69
N SER A 174 9.83 0.37 7.33
CA SER A 174 10.50 1.62 7.68
C SER A 174 10.87 2.45 6.44
N ARG A 175 11.40 1.80 5.40
CA ARG A 175 11.74 2.44 4.12
C ARG A 175 10.49 2.81 3.32
N TRP A 176 9.50 1.91 3.26
CA TRP A 176 8.21 2.10 2.60
C TRP A 176 7.51 3.34 3.10
N ARG A 177 7.36 3.52 4.43
CA ARG A 177 6.76 4.73 4.99
C ARG A 177 7.53 5.99 4.61
N LYS A 178 8.86 5.96 4.63
CA LYS A 178 9.70 7.13 4.29
C LYS A 178 9.53 7.56 2.83
N GLU A 179 9.31 6.61 1.92
CA GLU A 179 9.12 6.90 0.50
C GLU A 179 7.66 7.15 0.11
N PHE A 180 6.72 6.43 0.72
CA PHE A 180 5.29 6.49 0.40
C PHE A 180 4.60 7.71 1.03
N LEU A 181 4.84 8.02 2.30
CA LEU A 181 4.15 9.12 2.99
C LEU A 181 4.31 10.48 2.28
N PRO A 182 5.50 10.85 1.76
CA PRO A 182 5.64 12.07 0.97
C PRO A 182 4.81 12.11 -0.31
N THR A 183 4.38 10.95 -0.84
CA THR A 183 3.51 10.90 -2.03
C THR A 183 2.05 11.22 -1.73
N LEU A 184 1.63 11.13 -0.46
CA LEU A 184 0.30 11.56 -0.01
C LEU A 184 0.21 13.08 0.11
N GLN A 185 1.34 13.74 0.39
CA GLN A 185 1.42 15.19 0.39
C GLN A 185 1.50 15.68 -1.07
N TYR A 186 0.44 16.33 -1.54
CA TYR A 186 0.45 16.94 -2.85
C TYR A 186 1.55 18.02 -2.91
N ARG A 187 2.62 17.80 -3.67
CA ARG A 187 3.62 18.84 -3.96
C ARG A 187 2.98 19.90 -4.87
N ARG A 188 2.44 20.96 -4.28
CA ARG A 188 1.95 22.13 -5.02
C ARG A 188 3.16 22.99 -5.42
N LYS A 189 3.13 23.53 -6.64
CA LYS A 189 4.14 24.50 -7.09
C LYS A 189 4.18 25.64 -6.08
N TRP A 190 5.37 26.15 -5.78
CA TRP A 190 5.67 27.19 -4.78
C TRP A 190 4.93 28.54 -4.98
N THR A 191 4.01 28.62 -5.93
CA THR A 191 3.30 29.83 -6.37
C THR A 191 1.97 30.08 -5.64
N THR A 192 1.50 29.20 -4.77
CA THR A 192 0.23 29.37 -4.04
C THR A 192 0.41 29.19 -2.54
N ASP A 193 -0.05 30.18 -1.77
CA ASP A 193 -0.14 30.08 -0.32
C ASP A 193 -1.06 28.91 0.09
N VAL A 194 -0.67 28.19 1.14
CA VAL A 194 -1.37 26.99 1.62
C VAL A 194 -2.08 27.35 2.92
N PRO A 195 -3.39 27.02 3.07
CA PRO A 195 -4.05 27.18 4.35
C PRO A 195 -3.34 26.35 5.41
N ASN A 196 -3.04 26.98 6.55
CA ASN A 196 -2.50 26.31 7.72
C ASN A 196 -3.44 25.18 8.17
N LEU A 197 -2.89 24.14 8.83
CA LEU A 197 -3.72 23.17 9.55
C LEU A 197 -4.67 23.89 10.49
N GLN A 198 -5.92 23.45 10.54
CA GLN A 198 -6.99 24.02 11.36
C GLN A 198 -7.39 23.05 12.47
N VAL A 199 -8.01 23.59 13.52
CA VAL A 199 -8.64 22.76 14.56
C VAL A 199 -9.73 21.92 13.90
N GLY A 200 -9.86 20.65 14.28
CA GLY A 200 -10.80 19.70 13.71
C GLY A 200 -10.24 18.83 12.58
N ASP A 201 -9.16 19.27 11.91
CA ASP A 201 -8.55 18.52 10.81
C ASP A 201 -8.10 17.12 11.22
N LEU A 202 -8.36 16.12 10.36
CA LEU A 202 -7.91 14.75 10.53
C LEU A 202 -6.57 14.56 9.82
N VAL A 203 -5.56 14.18 10.61
CA VAL A 203 -4.17 14.04 10.16
C VAL A 203 -3.62 12.64 10.43
N LEU A 204 -2.75 12.18 9.53
CA LEU A 204 -1.90 11.01 9.74
C LEU A 204 -0.59 11.43 10.41
N LEU A 205 -0.22 10.73 11.48
CA LEU A 205 1.02 10.97 12.22
C LEU A 205 2.20 10.24 11.56
N ARG A 206 3.24 10.98 11.20
CA ARG A 206 4.53 10.41 10.76
C ARG A 206 5.34 9.92 11.96
N CYS A 207 4.84 8.92 12.67
CA CYS A 207 5.54 8.35 13.81
C CYS A 207 6.68 7.43 13.34
N LYS A 208 7.91 7.67 13.82
CA LYS A 208 9.09 6.87 13.45
C LYS A 208 8.97 5.41 13.89
N GLU A 209 8.24 5.15 14.96
CA GLU A 209 8.20 3.85 15.65
C GLU A 209 6.86 3.09 15.50
N SER A 210 5.96 3.51 14.60
CA SER A 210 4.71 2.73 14.42
C SER A 210 5.00 1.28 14.01
N PRO A 211 4.31 0.32 14.65
CA PRO A 211 4.32 -1.07 14.23
C PRO A 211 3.99 -1.24 12.74
N ARG A 212 4.39 -2.38 12.17
CA ARG A 212 4.07 -2.71 10.77
C ARG A 212 2.55 -2.75 10.58
N ASN A 213 2.07 -2.17 9.48
CA ASN A 213 0.66 -2.01 9.11
C ASN A 213 -0.17 -1.10 10.02
N ASP A 214 0.47 -0.35 10.93
CA ASP A 214 -0.22 0.61 11.80
C ASP A 214 -0.04 2.04 11.28
N TRP A 215 -1.16 2.74 11.12
CA TRP A 215 -1.24 4.08 10.56
C TRP A 215 -1.94 5.00 11.57
N PRO A 216 -1.17 5.64 12.48
CA PRO A 216 -1.74 6.40 13.58
C PRO A 216 -2.43 7.67 13.09
N LEU A 217 -3.74 7.77 13.35
CA LEU A 217 -4.57 8.93 13.08
C LEU A 217 -4.69 9.86 14.29
N ALA A 218 -4.88 11.15 14.03
CA ALA A 218 -5.12 12.15 15.06
C ALA A 218 -6.00 13.29 14.55
N HIS A 219 -6.75 13.93 15.45
CA HIS A 219 -7.41 15.21 15.18
C HIS A 219 -6.57 16.37 15.70
N VAL A 220 -6.52 17.47 14.96
CA VAL A 220 -5.92 18.71 15.45
C VAL A 220 -6.83 19.33 16.51
N SER A 221 -6.37 19.40 17.75
CA SER A 221 -7.12 20.00 18.86
C SER A 221 -6.79 21.49 19.06
N LYS A 222 -5.57 21.91 18.73
CA LYS A 222 -5.13 23.30 18.87
C LYS A 222 -4.04 23.63 17.87
N THR A 223 -4.09 24.83 17.31
CA THR A 223 -3.04 25.38 16.44
C THR A 223 -2.20 26.38 17.20
N LEU A 224 -0.87 26.31 17.03
CA LEU A 224 0.07 27.26 17.64
C LEU A 224 0.69 28.10 16.51
N SER A 225 0.14 29.30 16.33
CA SER A 225 0.65 30.29 15.38
C SER A 225 1.92 30.96 15.91
N SER A 226 2.82 31.31 14.99
CA SER A 226 4.00 32.11 15.27
C SER A 226 3.73 33.59 14.95
N ALA A 227 4.70 34.47 15.21
CA ALA A 227 4.55 35.91 15.01
C ALA A 227 4.29 36.31 13.53
N ASP A 228 4.56 35.42 12.58
CA ASP A 228 4.29 35.57 11.15
C ASP A 228 2.97 34.89 10.71
N GLU A 229 2.05 34.61 11.66
CA GLU A 229 0.75 33.94 11.45
C GLU A 229 0.82 32.52 10.87
N LYS A 230 2.03 31.94 10.72
CA LYS A 230 2.22 30.57 10.24
C LYS A 230 2.10 29.56 11.37
N VAL A 231 1.36 28.47 11.13
CA VAL A 231 1.22 27.36 12.08
C VAL A 231 2.39 26.40 11.88
N ARG A 232 3.33 26.39 12.82
CA ARG A 232 4.49 25.48 12.79
C ARG A 232 4.34 24.28 13.72
N LYS A 233 3.49 24.41 14.75
CA LYS A 233 3.21 23.37 15.75
C LYS A 233 1.71 23.29 15.97
N VAL A 234 1.23 22.07 16.22
CA VAL A 234 -0.17 21.81 16.58
C VAL A 234 -0.22 20.80 17.72
N GLU A 235 -1.26 20.90 18.53
CA GLU A 235 -1.64 19.81 19.43
C GLU A 235 -2.61 18.90 18.69
N VAL A 236 -2.37 17.60 18.82
CA VAL A 236 -3.17 16.56 18.21
C VAL A 236 -3.68 15.60 19.27
N THR A 237 -4.92 15.15 19.11
CA THR A 237 -5.55 14.15 19.97
C THR A 237 -5.66 12.84 19.20
N THR A 238 -5.10 11.77 19.75
CA THR A 238 -5.21 10.41 19.23
C THR A 238 -6.10 9.58 20.14
N SER A 239 -7.00 8.79 19.58
CA SER A 239 -7.73 7.75 20.32
C SER A 239 -6.99 6.42 20.14
N LYS A 240 -6.39 5.89 21.20
CA LYS A 240 -5.75 4.56 21.17
C LYS A 240 -6.28 3.73 22.32
N ASN A 241 -6.92 2.60 21.99
CA ASN A 241 -7.54 1.69 22.97
C ASN A 241 -8.56 2.39 23.89
N GLY A 242 -9.33 3.35 23.37
CA GLY A 242 -10.34 4.10 24.15
C GLY A 242 -9.78 5.25 25.00
N SER A 243 -8.45 5.37 25.13
CA SER A 243 -7.81 6.48 25.83
C SER A 243 -7.44 7.60 24.87
N LYS A 244 -7.91 8.81 25.15
CA LYS A 244 -7.50 10.03 24.42
C LYS A 244 -6.13 10.46 24.93
N GLN A 245 -5.17 10.54 24.03
CA GLN A 245 -3.82 11.04 24.31
C GLN A 245 -3.57 12.30 23.48
N VAL A 246 -3.02 13.33 24.12
CA VAL A 246 -2.72 14.62 23.49
C VAL A 246 -1.22 14.77 23.32
N TYR A 247 -0.79 15.19 22.13
CA TYR A 247 0.61 15.40 21.80
C TYR A 247 0.81 16.71 21.06
N THR A 248 1.92 17.40 21.34
CA THR A 248 2.38 18.50 20.49
C THR A 248 3.29 17.95 19.40
N ARG A 249 3.01 18.27 18.14
CA ARG A 249 3.82 17.85 16.98
C ARG A 249 4.07 19.01 16.02
N PRO A 250 5.24 19.05 15.35
CA PRO A 250 5.48 19.97 14.25
C PRO A 250 4.62 19.57 13.04
N VAL A 251 4.17 20.55 12.26
CA VAL A 251 3.34 20.30 11.05
C VAL A 251 4.05 19.40 10.02
N THR A 252 5.38 19.42 9.99
CA THR A 252 6.20 18.57 9.12
C THR A 252 6.12 17.07 9.43
N GLU A 253 5.63 16.70 10.61
CA GLU A 253 5.38 15.32 11.02
C GLU A 253 3.92 14.90 10.82
N LEU A 254 3.11 15.75 10.19
CA LEU A 254 1.69 15.52 9.96
C LEU A 254 1.36 15.51 8.47
N ILE A 255 0.38 14.71 8.10
CA ILE A 255 -0.17 14.66 6.74
C ILE A 255 -1.67 14.86 6.87
N LEU A 256 -2.16 15.96 6.32
CA LEU A 256 -3.59 16.23 6.23
C LEU A 256 -4.26 15.15 5.36
N LEU A 257 -5.26 14.47 5.93
CA LEU A 257 -6.06 13.49 5.19
C LEU A 257 -7.42 14.08 4.78
N LYS A 258 -8.06 14.80 5.69
CA LYS A 258 -9.34 15.49 5.48
C LYS A 258 -9.42 16.73 6.37
N THR A 259 -9.97 17.79 5.81
CA THR A 259 -10.29 19.02 6.55
C THR A 259 -11.57 18.86 7.37
N GLU A 260 -11.73 19.64 8.44
CA GLU A 260 -12.98 19.65 9.23
C GLU A 260 -14.23 19.86 8.36
N TYR A 261 -14.16 20.75 7.37
CA TYR A 261 -15.25 20.98 6.43
C TYR A 261 -15.64 19.73 5.63
N GLU A 262 -14.64 18.98 5.11
CA GLU A 262 -14.87 17.72 4.39
C GLU A 262 -15.38 16.60 5.30
N LEU A 263 -15.08 16.66 6.61
CA LEU A 263 -15.61 15.71 7.60
C LEU A 263 -17.10 15.98 7.85
N ASN A 264 -17.48 17.25 8.04
CA ASN A 264 -18.86 17.64 8.34
C ASN A 264 -19.80 17.55 7.12
N SER A 265 -19.26 17.62 5.90
CA SER A 265 -20.06 17.53 4.66
C SER A 265 -20.49 16.10 4.28
N CYS A 266 -19.92 15.08 4.93
CA CYS A 266 -20.26 13.66 4.74
C CYS A 266 -21.21 13.11 5.82
N SER A 267 -21.70 13.96 6.73
CA SER A 267 -22.58 13.61 7.85
C SER A 267 -24.05 13.77 7.49
#